data_AF-A0A127Q0U6-F1
#
_entry.id   AF-A0A127Q0U6-F1
#
_cell.length_a   1.000
_cell.length_b   1.000
_cell.length_c   1.000
_cell.angle_alpha   90.00
_cell.angle_beta   90.00
_cell.angle_gamma   90.00
#
_symmetry.space_group_name_H-M   'P 1'
#
loop_
_entity.id
_entity.type
_entity.pdbx_description
1 polymer ?
#
loop_
_entity_poly.entity_id
_entity_poly.type
_entity_poly.pdbx_seq_one_letter_code
_entity_poly.pdbx_strand_id
1 'polypeptide(L)'
;MIFAAAALAAAGAAQAQTAAAADGDANTGQVMMVPIPGTNPAAQSDPLVQKRQADADAKAQYKARKKAANTEMKVEKAEAKADMKQQKVDAKDKRDKAMSNDAASQ
;
A
#
# COMPACT_ATOMS: atom_id res chain seq x y z
N MET A 1 11.13 8.77 43.63
CA MET A 1 11.22 9.08 42.19
C MET A 1 10.56 10.42 41.96
N ILE A 2 11.36 11.44 41.63
CA ILE A 2 10.93 12.83 41.44
C ILE A 2 10.54 13.00 39.98
N PHE A 3 9.30 13.39 39.71
CA PHE A 3 8.85 13.79 38.38
C PHE A 3 9.43 15.18 38.07
N ALA A 4 10.51 15.22 37.30
CA ALA A 4 11.09 16.46 36.80
C ALA A 4 10.36 16.89 35.52
N ALA A 5 9.77 18.08 35.58
CA ALA A 5 9.18 18.81 34.48
C ALA A 5 10.25 19.22 33.45
N ALA A 6 9.89 19.14 32.16
CA ALA A 6 10.52 19.92 31.11
C ALA A 6 9.45 20.30 30.09
N ALA A 7 8.77 21.42 30.35
CA ALA A 7 8.12 22.19 29.30
C ALA A 7 9.23 22.91 28.52
N LEU A 8 9.39 22.62 27.24
CA LEU A 8 10.10 23.51 26.33
C LEU A 8 9.40 23.59 24.98
N ALA A 9 8.95 24.80 24.71
CA ALA A 9 8.23 25.25 23.53
C ALA A 9 9.03 25.06 22.24
N ALA A 10 8.36 24.61 21.18
CA ALA A 10 8.82 24.78 19.80
C ALA A 10 7.62 24.76 18.84
N ALA A 11 6.71 25.72 18.98
CA ALA A 11 5.73 26.05 17.95
C ALA A 11 5.95 27.52 17.55
N GLY A 12 7.07 27.76 16.89
CA GLY A 12 7.50 29.09 16.51
C GLY A 12 8.77 29.01 15.67
N ALA A 13 8.61 28.72 14.39
CA ALA A 13 9.46 29.21 13.31
C ALA A 13 8.94 28.62 12.00
N ALA A 14 8.03 29.36 11.35
CA ALA A 14 8.11 29.45 9.91
C ALA A 14 9.51 29.97 9.54
N GLN A 15 9.95 29.62 8.33
CA GLN A 15 10.97 30.32 7.53
C GLN A 15 12.36 29.65 7.46
N ALA A 16 12.61 29.19 6.23
CA ALA A 16 13.82 29.42 5.44
C ALA A 16 15.08 28.57 5.67
N GLN A 17 15.55 28.09 4.51
CA GLN A 17 16.93 28.06 4.05
C GLN A 17 17.86 26.94 4.55
N THR A 18 18.23 26.14 3.56
CA THR A 18 19.60 25.68 3.29
C THR A 18 20.19 24.67 4.25
N ALA A 19 20.29 23.43 3.77
CA ALA A 19 21.44 22.59 4.06
C ALA A 19 21.75 21.74 2.84
N ALA A 20 22.78 22.17 2.11
CA ALA A 20 23.55 21.31 1.25
C ALA A 20 24.19 20.22 2.12
N ALA A 21 24.03 18.96 1.72
CA ALA A 21 24.95 17.90 2.09
C ALA A 21 25.65 17.48 0.80
N ALA A 22 26.89 17.93 0.67
CA ALA A 22 27.84 17.38 -0.28
C ALA A 22 28.40 16.09 0.31
N ASP A 23 28.33 15.00 -0.44
CA ASP A 23 29.47 14.10 -0.60
C ASP A 23 29.29 13.29 -1.89
N GLY A 24 30.43 13.07 -2.55
CA GLY A 24 30.55 13.02 -4.01
C GLY A 24 30.05 11.75 -4.70
N ASP A 25 29.53 11.94 -5.90
CA ASP A 25 30.09 11.24 -7.07
C ASP A 25 29.97 12.15 -8.29
N ALA A 26 31.12 12.59 -8.80
CA ALA A 26 31.22 13.34 -10.04
C ALA A 26 31.33 12.35 -11.20
N ASN A 27 30.18 11.97 -11.77
CA ASN A 27 30.14 11.41 -13.12
C ASN A 27 29.15 12.19 -13.98
N THR A 28 29.71 13.20 -14.63
CA THR A 28 29.46 13.60 -16.03
C THR A 28 28.39 12.78 -16.76
N GLY A 29 27.19 13.33 -16.86
CA GLY A 29 26.16 12.73 -17.69
C GLY A 29 24.79 13.37 -17.55
N GLN A 30 24.70 14.72 -17.52
CA GLN A 30 23.47 15.33 -18.00
C GLN A 30 23.34 14.93 -19.46
N VAL A 31 22.61 13.84 -19.72
CA VAL A 31 22.09 13.54 -21.04
C VAL A 31 21.08 14.64 -21.32
N MET A 32 21.59 15.78 -21.79
CA MET A 32 20.83 16.76 -22.55
C MET A 32 20.30 15.98 -23.74
N MET A 33 19.09 15.45 -23.60
CA MET A 33 18.33 14.91 -24.72
C MET A 33 18.16 16.06 -25.71
N VAL A 34 19.00 16.06 -26.74
CA VAL A 34 18.85 16.90 -27.92
C VAL A 34 17.42 16.65 -28.44
N PRO A 35 16.59 17.69 -28.58
CA PRO A 35 15.26 17.52 -29.15
C PRO A 35 15.40 16.93 -30.55
N ILE A 36 14.82 15.75 -30.76
CA ILE A 36 14.74 15.13 -32.08
C ILE A 36 13.94 16.08 -32.98
N PRO A 37 14.48 16.58 -34.10
CA PRO A 37 13.74 17.43 -35.02
C PRO A 37 12.58 16.61 -35.60
N GLY A 38 11.35 16.93 -35.21
CA GLY A 38 10.14 16.22 -35.64
C GLY A 38 9.25 15.74 -34.48
N THR A 39 9.77 15.62 -33.27
CA THR A 39 8.92 15.54 -32.07
C THR A 39 8.64 16.95 -31.63
N ASN A 40 7.45 17.50 -31.94
CA ASN A 40 7.06 18.81 -31.44
C ASN A 40 7.06 18.77 -29.89
N PRO A 41 8.07 19.34 -29.20
CA PRO A 41 8.16 19.26 -27.76
C PRO A 41 7.02 20.05 -27.10
N ALA A 42 6.38 20.96 -27.87
CA ALA A 42 5.28 21.79 -27.41
C ALA A 42 4.00 21.00 -27.08
N ALA A 43 3.81 19.80 -27.66
CA ALA A 43 2.66 18.95 -27.31
C ALA A 43 2.85 18.24 -25.95
N GLN A 44 4.08 18.10 -25.48
CA GLN A 44 4.43 17.52 -24.17
C GLN A 44 4.47 18.58 -23.05
N SER A 45 4.55 19.87 -23.38
CA SER A 45 4.51 20.98 -22.43
C SER A 45 3.14 21.65 -22.32
N ASP A 46 2.12 21.20 -23.07
CA ASP A 46 0.74 21.65 -22.86
C ASP A 46 0.20 21.09 -21.53
N PRO A 47 -0.17 21.95 -20.55
CA PRO A 47 -0.69 21.51 -19.26
C PRO A 47 -1.95 20.64 -19.38
N LEU A 48 -2.78 20.84 -20.42
CA LEU A 48 -3.98 20.02 -20.63
C LEU A 48 -3.64 18.60 -21.10
N VAL A 49 -2.58 18.44 -21.89
CA VAL A 49 -2.10 17.13 -22.34
C VAL A 49 -1.47 16.35 -21.18
N GLN A 50 -0.67 17.03 -20.35
CA GLN A 50 -0.11 16.45 -19.12
C GLN A 50 -1.21 16.02 -18.16
N LYS A 51 -2.22 16.87 -17.94
CA LYS A 51 -3.38 16.52 -17.10
C LYS A 51 -4.13 15.31 -17.63
N ARG A 52 -4.36 15.23 -18.95
CA ARG A 52 -5.07 14.09 -19.56
C ARG A 52 -4.31 12.78 -19.37
N GLN A 53 -2.98 12.81 -19.51
CA GLN A 53 -2.13 11.64 -19.27
C GLN A 53 -2.17 11.23 -17.80
N ALA A 54 -1.99 12.18 -16.87
CA ALA A 54 -2.10 11.92 -15.43
C ALA A 54 -3.47 11.36 -15.03
N ASP A 55 -4.56 11.92 -15.57
CA ASP A 55 -5.93 11.43 -15.32
C ASP A 55 -6.13 10.01 -15.87
N ALA A 56 -5.57 9.71 -17.05
CA ALA A 56 -5.63 8.38 -17.66
C ALA A 56 -4.88 7.35 -16.81
N ASP A 57 -3.67 7.67 -16.37
CA ASP A 57 -2.84 6.82 -15.52
C ASP A 57 -3.49 6.60 -14.15
N ALA A 58 -4.01 7.66 -13.52
CA ALA A 58 -4.74 7.56 -12.26
C ALA A 58 -5.98 6.65 -12.39
N LYS A 59 -6.72 6.77 -13.49
CA LYS A 59 -7.89 5.93 -13.76
C LYS A 59 -7.51 4.47 -14.01
N ALA A 60 -6.41 4.22 -14.72
CA ALA A 60 -5.88 2.88 -14.94
C ALA A 60 -5.44 2.23 -13.61
N GLN A 61 -4.67 2.96 -12.79
CA GLN A 61 -4.25 2.52 -11.46
C GLN A 61 -5.45 2.25 -10.55
N TYR A 62 -6.46 3.13 -10.52
CA TYR A 62 -7.67 2.91 -9.74
C TYR A 62 -8.40 1.63 -10.16
N LYS A 63 -8.57 1.39 -11.46
CA LYS A 63 -9.20 0.16 -11.96
C LYS A 63 -8.39 -1.08 -11.62
N ALA A 64 -7.07 -1.01 -11.73
CA ALA A 64 -6.18 -2.11 -11.35
C ALA A 64 -6.30 -2.44 -9.86
N ARG A 65 -6.20 -1.44 -8.98
CA ARG A 65 -6.37 -1.59 -7.53
C ARG A 65 -7.75 -2.15 -7.17
N LYS A 66 -8.81 -1.62 -7.79
CA LYS A 66 -10.19 -2.12 -7.59
C LYS A 66 -10.33 -3.59 -7.99
N LYS A 67 -9.72 -4.00 -9.11
CA LYS A 67 -9.75 -5.39 -9.58
C LYS A 67 -8.95 -6.31 -8.64
N ALA A 68 -7.78 -5.87 -8.19
CA ALA A 68 -6.95 -6.60 -7.23
C ALA A 68 -7.71 -6.81 -5.91
N ALA A 69 -8.21 -5.73 -5.29
CA ALA A 69 -8.97 -5.79 -4.04
C ALA A 69 -10.22 -6.70 -4.14
N ASN A 70 -10.96 -6.62 -5.25
CA ASN A 70 -12.10 -7.53 -5.47
C ASN A 70 -11.69 -9.00 -5.60
N THR A 71 -10.49 -9.27 -6.10
CA THR A 71 -9.96 -10.63 -6.24
C THR A 71 -9.50 -11.13 -4.87
N GLU A 72 -8.73 -10.33 -4.14
CA GLU A 72 -8.30 -10.61 -2.76
C GLU A 72 -9.50 -10.88 -1.84
N MET A 73 -10.52 -10.02 -1.85
CA MET A 73 -11.74 -10.21 -1.07
C MET A 73 -12.44 -11.54 -1.41
N LYS A 74 -12.44 -11.98 -2.67
CA LYS A 74 -13.05 -13.25 -3.06
C LYS A 74 -12.26 -14.44 -2.56
N VAL A 75 -10.92 -14.36 -2.60
CA VAL A 75 -10.02 -15.39 -2.09
C VAL A 75 -10.18 -15.50 -0.57
N GLU A 76 -10.08 -14.39 0.15
CA GLU A 76 -10.24 -14.34 1.61
C GLU A 76 -11.62 -14.89 2.03
N LYS A 77 -12.68 -14.53 1.32
CA LYS A 77 -14.03 -15.07 1.60
C LYS A 77 -14.12 -16.58 1.34
N ALA A 78 -13.38 -17.11 0.38
CA ALA A 78 -13.36 -18.55 0.11
C ALA A 78 -12.56 -19.29 1.20
N GLU A 79 -11.41 -18.76 1.58
CA GLU A 79 -10.56 -19.28 2.67
C GLU A 79 -11.31 -19.28 4.00
N ALA A 80 -11.92 -18.16 4.40
CA ALA A 80 -12.71 -18.07 5.63
C ALA A 80 -13.90 -19.06 5.64
N LYS A 81 -14.52 -19.32 4.48
CA LYS A 81 -15.57 -20.36 4.37
C LYS A 81 -15.02 -21.77 4.52
N ALA A 82 -13.82 -22.04 4.00
CA ALA A 82 -13.17 -23.34 4.15
C ALA A 82 -12.82 -23.58 5.62
N ASP A 83 -12.22 -22.60 6.28
CA ASP A 83 -11.86 -22.66 7.71
C ASP A 83 -13.10 -22.88 8.59
N MET A 84 -14.19 -22.15 8.33
CA MET A 84 -15.42 -22.31 9.08
C MET A 84 -16.06 -23.70 8.90
N LYS A 85 -15.94 -24.30 7.72
CA LYS A 85 -16.38 -25.68 7.49
C LYS A 85 -15.49 -26.67 8.24
N GLN A 86 -14.18 -26.48 8.21
CA GLN A 86 -13.24 -27.35 8.92
C GLN A 86 -13.51 -27.33 10.43
N GLN A 87 -13.66 -26.12 11.01
CA GLN A 87 -13.99 -25.97 12.43
C GLN A 87 -15.31 -26.67 12.81
N LYS A 88 -16.32 -26.63 11.94
CA LYS A 88 -17.58 -27.35 12.16
C LYS A 88 -17.42 -28.86 12.15
N VAL A 89 -16.63 -29.39 11.20
CA VAL A 89 -16.33 -30.83 11.13
C VAL A 89 -15.57 -31.24 12.39
N ASP A 90 -14.50 -30.52 12.74
CA ASP A 90 -13.69 -30.81 13.92
C ASP A 90 -14.52 -30.74 15.22
N ALA A 91 -15.43 -29.76 15.33
CA ALA A 91 -16.33 -29.63 16.48
C ALA A 91 -17.33 -30.79 16.54
N LYS A 92 -17.88 -31.22 15.39
CA LYS A 92 -18.77 -32.38 15.31
C LYS A 92 -18.05 -33.65 15.72
N ASP A 93 -16.84 -33.88 15.19
CA ASP A 93 -16.04 -35.06 15.52
C ASP A 93 -15.67 -35.10 17.00
N LYS A 94 -15.33 -33.95 17.60
CA LYS A 94 -15.09 -33.84 19.04
C LYS A 94 -16.35 -34.18 19.84
N ARG A 95 -17.51 -33.67 19.44
CA ARG A 95 -18.78 -33.96 20.11
C ARG A 95 -19.15 -35.44 19.98
N ASP A 96 -19.03 -36.02 18.80
CA ASP A 96 -19.40 -37.42 18.54
C ASP A 96 -18.45 -38.38 19.28
N LYS A 97 -17.15 -38.04 19.41
CA LYS A 97 -16.20 -38.76 20.28
C LYS A 97 -16.57 -38.65 21.77
N ALA A 98 -16.94 -37.47 22.24
CA ALA A 98 -17.35 -37.28 23.63
C ALA A 98 -18.60 -38.13 23.96
N MET A 99 -19.62 -38.08 23.09
CA MET A 99 -20.86 -38.85 23.29
C MET A 99 -20.62 -40.37 23.19
N SER A 100 -19.70 -40.82 22.34
CA SER A 100 -19.35 -42.25 22.25
C SER A 100 -18.58 -42.74 23.48
N ASN A 101 -17.70 -41.90 24.04
CA ASN A 101 -17.01 -42.21 25.30
C ASN A 101 -17.97 -42.22 26.49
N ASP A 102 -18.89 -41.26 26.58
CA ASP A 102 -19.91 -41.22 27.64
C ASP A 102 -20.83 -42.45 27.55
N ALA A 103 -21.26 -42.84 26.34
CA ALA A 103 -22.09 -44.02 26.12
C ALA A 103 -21.39 -45.36 26.42
N ALA A 104 -20.05 -45.42 26.35
CA ALA A 104 -19.27 -46.61 26.70
C ALA A 104 -18.93 -46.70 28.21
N SER A 105 -19.20 -45.63 28.96
CA SER A 105 -18.92 -45.54 30.40
C SER A 105 -20.16 -45.75 31.30
N GLN A 106 -21.33 -45.99 30.71
CA GLN A 106 -22.56 -46.44 31.38
C GLN A 106 -22.80 -47.93 31.15
#